data_AF-A0A8H3CSI2-F1
#
_entry.id   AF-A0A8H3CSI2-F1
#
_cell.length_a   1.000
_cell.length_b   1.000
_cell.length_c   1.000
_cell.angle_alpha   90.00
_cell.angle_beta   90.00
_cell.angle_gamma   90.00
#
_symmetry.space_group_name_H-M   'P 1'
#
loop_
_entity.id
_entity.type
_entity.pdbx_description
1 polymer ?
#
loop_
_entity_poly.entity_id
_entity_poly.type
_entity_poly.pdbx_seq_one_letter_code
_entity_poly.pdbx_strand_id
1 'polypeptide(L)'
;AVDFIFGQQASIWITGSTINTIANGYITASGRSSEDSNYYVIDKSSITGTGTQYLGRPWRNYARVVVQGTSIGSHVIAAGWSQWSSSTPNTDHILFGEYNNSSGGAWRTGRASFATQLSAGVSISIALGSTSWIDSAYL
;
A
#
# COMPACT_ATOMS: atom_id res chain seq x y z
N ALA A 1 -7.28 -0.70 -13.04
CA ALA A 1 -6.76 0.67 -13.00
C ALA A 1 -5.29 0.57 -12.62
N VAL A 2 -4.42 1.40 -13.20
CA VAL A 2 -2.97 1.24 -13.11
C VAL A 2 -2.36 2.44 -12.40
N ASP A 3 -1.59 2.17 -11.34
CA ASP A 3 -0.70 3.10 -10.63
C ASP A 3 -1.35 4.45 -10.29
N PHE A 4 -2.60 4.45 -9.83
CA PHE A 4 -3.36 5.70 -9.62
C PHE A 4 -3.11 6.38 -8.27
N ILE A 5 -2.37 5.72 -7.36
CA ILE A 5 -1.74 6.32 -6.18
C ILE A 5 -0.22 6.17 -6.33
N PHE A 6 0.46 7.22 -6.79
CA PHE A 6 1.88 7.15 -7.16
C PHE A 6 2.64 8.44 -6.84
N GLY A 7 3.97 8.36 -6.82
CA GLY A 7 4.86 9.47 -6.51
C GLY A 7 6.16 9.01 -5.87
N GLN A 8 7.10 9.94 -5.68
CA GLN A 8 8.48 9.60 -5.26
C GLN A 8 8.89 10.20 -3.91
N GLN A 9 8.39 11.40 -3.58
CA GLN A 9 9.01 12.25 -2.56
C GLN A 9 8.12 12.59 -1.36
N ALA A 10 6.82 12.33 -1.46
CA ALA A 10 5.87 12.67 -0.39
C ALA A 10 5.56 11.45 0.47
N SER A 11 5.37 11.68 1.77
CA SER A 11 4.57 10.78 2.59
C SER A 11 3.08 11.03 2.37
N ILE A 12 2.27 9.98 2.44
CA ILE A 12 0.82 10.05 2.41
C ILE A 12 0.20 9.17 3.50
N TRP A 13 -0.87 9.67 4.09
CA TRP A 13 -1.73 8.95 5.03
C TRP A 13 -3.17 9.03 4.50
N ILE A 14 -3.66 7.93 3.95
CA ILE A 14 -5.02 7.81 3.43
C ILE A 14 -5.83 7.08 4.50
N THR A 15 -6.74 7.77 5.18
CA THR A 15 -7.60 7.18 6.22
C THR A 15 -9.07 7.45 6.00
N GLY A 16 -9.94 6.57 6.51
CA GLY A 16 -11.40 6.70 6.41
C GLY A 16 -11.93 6.76 4.98
N SER A 17 -11.15 6.31 3.99
CA SER A 17 -11.41 6.57 2.57
C SER A 17 -11.92 5.32 1.85
N THR A 18 -12.66 5.52 0.76
CA THR A 18 -12.98 4.44 -0.20
C THR A 18 -12.08 4.55 -1.42
N ILE A 19 -11.31 3.50 -1.67
CA ILE A 19 -10.47 3.35 -2.86
C ILE A 19 -11.18 2.36 -3.79
N ASN A 20 -11.73 2.85 -4.91
CA ASN A 20 -12.50 2.05 -5.85
C ASN A 20 -11.73 1.78 -7.15
N THR A 21 -11.59 0.50 -7.51
CA THR A 21 -10.91 0.05 -8.73
C THR A 21 -11.91 -0.30 -9.85
N ILE A 22 -11.55 -0.03 -11.11
CA ILE A 22 -12.49 -0.15 -12.26
C ILE A 22 -11.99 -1.05 -13.41
N ALA A 23 -10.81 -1.67 -13.27
CA ALA A 23 -10.17 -2.51 -14.28
C ALA A 23 -8.99 -3.25 -13.64
N ASN A 24 -8.28 -4.11 -14.37
CA ASN A 24 -7.05 -4.77 -13.91
C ASN A 24 -5.87 -3.79 -13.70
N GLY A 25 -4.90 -4.15 -12.87
CA GLY A 25 -3.73 -3.32 -12.56
C GLY A 25 -3.33 -3.27 -11.08
N TYR A 26 -2.84 -2.11 -10.64
CA TYR A 26 -2.12 -1.91 -9.37
C TYR A 26 -2.62 -0.63 -8.71
N ILE A 27 -2.92 -0.68 -7.40
CA ILE A 27 -3.43 0.49 -6.67
C ILE A 27 -2.32 1.51 -6.42
N THR A 28 -1.19 1.05 -5.87
CA THR A 28 -0.05 1.92 -5.52
C THR A 28 1.20 1.67 -6.36
N ALA A 29 1.94 2.74 -6.62
CA ALA A 29 3.27 2.71 -7.21
C ALA A 29 4.19 3.70 -6.49
N SER A 30 4.73 3.28 -5.34
CA SER A 30 5.72 4.07 -4.60
C SER A 30 7.04 4.09 -5.39
N GLY A 31 7.50 5.30 -5.70
CA GLY A 31 8.76 5.56 -6.39
C GLY A 31 9.89 6.01 -5.46
N ARG A 32 9.78 5.74 -4.16
CA ARG A 32 10.85 5.98 -3.19
C ARG A 32 12.14 5.28 -3.64
N SER A 33 13.23 6.03 -3.74
CA SER A 33 14.49 5.58 -4.37
C SER A 33 15.70 5.52 -3.44
N SER A 34 15.54 5.86 -2.17
CA SER A 34 16.58 5.85 -1.14
C SER A 34 16.00 5.56 0.23
N GLU A 35 16.86 5.42 1.25
CA GLU A 35 16.47 5.19 2.64
C GLU A 35 15.95 6.46 3.34
N ASP A 36 14.98 7.16 2.76
CA ASP A 36 14.34 8.33 3.35
C ASP A 36 13.24 7.97 4.38
N SER A 37 12.59 8.95 5.01
CA SER A 37 11.49 8.71 5.96
C SER A 37 10.10 8.62 5.32
N ASN A 38 9.99 8.63 3.99
CA ASN A 38 8.69 8.74 3.31
C ASN A 38 7.88 7.43 3.37
N TYR A 39 6.58 7.54 3.62
CA TYR A 39 5.67 6.40 3.71
C TYR A 39 4.42 6.60 2.87
N TYR A 40 3.95 5.54 2.22
CA TYR A 40 2.55 5.45 1.82
C TYR A 40 1.83 4.59 2.86
N VAL A 41 0.85 5.15 3.56
CA VAL A 41 0.00 4.37 4.47
C VAL A 41 -1.46 4.51 4.05
N ILE A 42 -2.10 3.38 3.79
CA ILE A 42 -3.57 3.26 3.67
C ILE A 42 -4.05 2.67 4.98
N ASP A 43 -4.72 3.47 5.79
CA ASP A 43 -5.18 3.16 7.13
C ASP A 43 -6.71 3.15 7.17
N LYS A 44 -7.34 2.24 7.92
CA LYS A 44 -8.78 2.26 8.23
C LYS A 44 -9.71 2.62 7.05
N SER A 45 -9.39 2.09 5.88
CA SER A 45 -10.06 2.43 4.62
C SER A 45 -10.80 1.23 4.06
N SER A 46 -11.47 1.42 2.92
CA SER A 46 -12.10 0.35 2.15
C SER A 46 -11.56 0.30 0.73
N ILE A 47 -10.95 -0.83 0.35
CA ILE A 47 -10.53 -1.11 -1.03
C ILE A 47 -11.60 -1.96 -1.69
N THR A 48 -12.31 -1.39 -2.65
CA THR A 48 -13.45 -1.99 -3.35
C THR A 48 -13.26 -1.90 -4.87
N GLY A 49 -14.18 -2.49 -5.62
CA GLY A 49 -14.23 -2.36 -7.07
C GLY A 49 -14.11 -3.66 -7.83
N THR A 50 -13.61 -3.56 -9.04
CA THR A 50 -13.64 -4.61 -10.07
C THR A 50 -12.29 -4.79 -10.75
N GLY A 51 -12.13 -5.91 -11.46
CA GLY A 51 -10.89 -6.30 -12.12
C GLY A 51 -9.91 -6.97 -11.16
N THR A 52 -8.91 -7.63 -11.74
CA THR A 52 -7.83 -8.29 -11.03
C THR A 52 -6.82 -7.25 -10.57
N GLN A 53 -6.74 -7.02 -9.26
CA GLN A 53 -5.92 -5.96 -8.68
C GLN A 53 -4.83 -6.48 -7.76
N TYR A 54 -3.74 -5.72 -7.72
CA TYR A 54 -2.72 -5.77 -6.68
C TYR A 54 -2.82 -4.49 -5.83
N LEU A 55 -2.45 -4.60 -4.55
CA LEU A 55 -2.23 -3.46 -3.65
C LEU A 55 -1.14 -2.53 -4.18
N GLY A 56 -0.14 -3.05 -4.87
CA GLY A 56 0.85 -2.22 -5.55
C GLY A 56 2.00 -2.96 -6.22
N ARG A 57 2.90 -2.15 -6.77
CA ARG A 57 4.19 -2.58 -7.34
C ARG A 57 5.27 -1.50 -7.13
N PRO A 58 6.56 -1.90 -7.04
CA PRO A 58 7.62 -0.97 -6.64
C PRO A 58 8.18 -0.21 -7.84
N TRP A 59 7.76 1.04 -8.05
CA TRP A 59 8.32 1.84 -9.14
C TRP A 59 9.85 2.02 -9.00
N ARG A 60 10.37 2.03 -7.77
CA ARG A 60 11.81 2.06 -7.45
C ARG A 60 12.16 1.09 -6.31
N ASN A 61 13.45 0.74 -6.20
CA ASN A 61 13.93 -0.35 -5.33
C ASN A 61 13.79 -0.10 -3.81
N TYR A 62 13.36 1.09 -3.39
CA TYR A 62 13.10 1.46 -1.99
C TYR A 62 11.62 1.75 -1.73
N ALA A 63 10.73 1.33 -2.64
CA ALA A 63 9.28 1.51 -2.53
C ALA A 63 8.76 1.07 -1.16
N ARG A 64 7.94 1.91 -0.55
CA ARG A 64 7.41 1.67 0.79
C ARG A 64 5.91 1.98 0.86
N VAL A 65 5.12 0.95 1.13
CA VAL A 65 3.66 1.01 1.24
C VAL A 65 3.21 0.11 2.37
N VAL A 66 2.32 0.62 3.22
CA VAL A 66 1.64 -0.14 4.26
C VAL A 66 0.13 -0.03 4.08
N VAL A 67 -0.57 -1.16 4.10
CA VAL A 67 -2.04 -1.22 4.14
C VAL A 67 -2.45 -1.80 5.48
N GLN A 68 -3.16 -1.03 6.30
CA GLN A 68 -3.49 -1.42 7.67
C GLN A 68 -4.92 -1.10 8.08
N GLY A 69 -5.50 -1.95 8.92
CA GLY A 69 -6.87 -1.78 9.43
C GLY A 69 -7.93 -1.66 8.33
N THR A 70 -7.62 -2.09 7.10
CA THR A 70 -8.38 -1.78 5.90
C THR A 70 -9.18 -2.99 5.46
N SER A 71 -10.43 -2.78 5.04
CA SER A 71 -11.26 -3.81 4.42
C SER A 71 -10.86 -3.95 2.95
N ILE A 72 -10.40 -5.12 2.54
CA ILE A 72 -9.88 -5.37 1.19
C ILE A 72 -10.83 -6.32 0.47
N GLY A 73 -11.42 -5.88 -0.64
CA GLY A 73 -12.29 -6.69 -1.49
C GLY A 73 -11.57 -7.86 -2.15
N SER A 74 -12.30 -8.94 -2.44
CA SER A 74 -11.77 -10.20 -3.01
C SER A 74 -11.16 -10.08 -4.42
N HIS A 75 -11.39 -8.94 -5.08
CA HIS A 75 -10.80 -8.59 -6.37
C HIS A 75 -9.29 -8.30 -6.26
N VAL A 76 -8.77 -8.05 -5.05
CA VAL A 76 -7.33 -8.09 -4.77
C VAL A 76 -6.89 -9.55 -4.65
N ILE A 77 -5.97 -9.95 -5.52
CA ILE A 77 -5.57 -11.36 -5.63
C ILE A 77 -4.68 -11.83 -4.49
N ALA A 78 -4.54 -13.15 -4.34
CA ALA A 78 -3.74 -13.76 -3.28
C ALA A 78 -2.29 -13.25 -3.22
N ALA A 79 -1.65 -13.00 -4.37
CA ALA A 79 -0.32 -12.40 -4.44
C ALA A 79 -0.23 -11.06 -3.69
N GLY A 80 -1.30 -10.26 -3.72
CA GLY A 80 -1.38 -8.95 -3.07
C GLY A 80 -0.51 -7.89 -3.72
N TRP A 81 0.75 -8.20 -3.99
CA TRP A 81 1.78 -7.31 -4.52
C TRP A 81 2.43 -7.92 -5.74
N SER A 82 2.94 -7.07 -6.62
CA SER A 82 3.66 -7.48 -7.83
C SER A 82 5.06 -6.88 -7.81
N GLN A 83 6.02 -7.60 -8.39
CA GLN A 83 7.27 -6.98 -8.83
C GLN A 83 6.97 -5.92 -9.90
N TRP A 84 7.91 -5.01 -10.15
CA TRP A 84 7.72 -3.98 -11.17
C TRP A 84 7.69 -4.57 -12.59
N SER A 85 8.71 -5.37 -12.93
CA SER A 85 8.74 -6.21 -14.14
C SER A 85 9.71 -7.39 -13.94
N SER A 86 9.68 -8.37 -14.85
CA SER A 86 10.63 -9.50 -14.79
C SER A 86 12.08 -9.09 -15.00
N SER A 87 12.35 -8.04 -15.79
CA SER A 87 13.70 -7.53 -16.03
C SER A 87 14.19 -6.60 -14.94
N THR A 88 13.27 -6.03 -14.16
CA THR A 88 13.57 -5.01 -13.15
C THR A 88 12.59 -5.20 -11.98
N PRO A 89 12.78 -6.21 -11.13
CA PRO A 89 11.81 -6.54 -10.09
C PRO A 89 11.63 -5.43 -9.05
N ASN A 90 12.71 -4.71 -8.71
CA ASN A 90 12.78 -3.65 -7.71
C ASN A 90 12.31 -4.09 -6.31
N THR A 91 12.76 -5.25 -5.83
CA THR A 91 12.28 -5.84 -4.56
C THR A 91 13.34 -5.91 -3.46
N ASP A 92 14.52 -5.30 -3.62
CA ASP A 92 15.65 -5.55 -2.71
C ASP A 92 15.57 -4.77 -1.40
N HIS A 93 15.04 -3.54 -1.43
CA HIS A 93 14.96 -2.64 -0.26
C HIS A 93 13.55 -2.12 0.00
N ILE A 94 12.54 -2.84 -0.48
CA ILE A 94 11.15 -2.43 -0.35
C ILE A 94 10.56 -2.81 1.00
N LEU A 95 9.51 -2.10 1.38
CA LEU A 95 8.59 -2.54 2.42
C LEU A 95 7.17 -2.49 1.90
N PHE A 96 6.60 -3.65 1.61
CA PHE A 96 5.19 -3.82 1.32
C PHE A 96 4.53 -4.55 2.48
N GLY A 97 3.97 -3.76 3.39
CA GLY A 97 3.43 -4.22 4.67
C GLY A 97 1.91 -4.32 4.67
N GLU A 98 1.39 -5.35 5.33
CA GLU A 98 -0.03 -5.47 5.67
C GLU A 98 -0.21 -5.70 7.17
N TYR A 99 -1.16 -5.00 7.80
CA TYR A 99 -1.46 -5.16 9.22
C TYR A 99 -2.97 -5.13 9.51
N ASN A 100 -3.49 -6.18 10.15
CA ASN A 100 -4.88 -6.21 10.65
C ASN A 100 -5.94 -5.81 9.60
N ASN A 101 -5.74 -6.24 8.34
CA ASN A 101 -6.71 -6.05 7.26
C ASN A 101 -7.79 -7.13 7.31
N SER A 102 -8.96 -6.85 6.73
CA SER A 102 -10.12 -7.74 6.75
C SER A 102 -10.74 -7.94 5.36
N SER A 103 -11.77 -8.78 5.28
CA SER A 103 -12.48 -9.15 4.04
C SER A 103 -11.67 -10.03 3.06
N GLY A 104 -12.30 -10.43 1.96
CA GLY A 104 -11.80 -11.52 1.09
C GLY A 104 -10.47 -11.25 0.36
N GLY A 105 -9.99 -10.01 0.32
CA GLY A 105 -8.70 -9.62 -0.24
C GLY A 105 -7.59 -9.45 0.79
N ALA A 106 -7.88 -9.60 2.09
CA ALA A 106 -6.88 -9.52 3.16
C ALA A 106 -5.81 -10.62 3.06
N TRP A 107 -4.79 -10.52 3.91
CA TRP A 107 -3.65 -11.42 3.92
C TRP A 107 -4.08 -12.89 3.97
N ARG A 108 -3.58 -13.67 3.02
CA ARG A 108 -3.85 -15.10 2.89
C ARG A 108 -2.69 -15.80 2.19
N THR A 109 -2.68 -17.13 2.23
CA THR A 109 -1.68 -17.94 1.52
C THR A 109 -1.55 -17.52 0.05
N GLY A 110 -0.32 -17.40 -0.43
CA GLY A 110 -0.01 -17.00 -1.80
C GLY A 110 0.42 -15.55 -1.97
N ARG A 111 0.59 -14.78 -0.89
CA ARG A 111 1.24 -13.46 -0.92
C ARG A 111 2.64 -13.54 -1.55
N ALA A 112 3.04 -12.48 -2.24
CA ALA A 112 4.38 -12.36 -2.79
C ALA A 112 5.43 -12.54 -1.68
N SER A 113 6.52 -13.25 -1.98
CA SER A 113 7.55 -13.60 -0.99
C SER A 113 8.27 -12.40 -0.36
N PHE A 114 8.25 -11.25 -1.04
CA PHE A 114 8.79 -9.97 -0.56
C PHE A 114 7.77 -9.12 0.19
N ALA A 115 6.53 -9.58 0.35
CA ALA A 115 5.53 -8.90 1.17
C ALA A 115 5.71 -9.28 2.64
N THR A 116 5.37 -8.36 3.53
CA THR A 116 5.56 -8.51 4.97
C THR A 116 4.22 -8.43 5.70
N GLN A 117 3.87 -9.50 6.42
CA GLN A 117 2.81 -9.42 7.42
C GLN A 117 3.37 -8.77 8.67
N LEU A 118 2.93 -7.55 8.97
CA LEU A 118 3.44 -6.79 10.10
C LEU A 118 2.82 -7.29 11.42
N SER A 119 3.57 -7.16 12.51
CA SER A 119 3.08 -7.46 13.87
C SER A 119 2.40 -6.26 14.55
N ALA A 120 2.63 -5.05 14.02
CA ALA A 120 2.02 -3.79 14.48
C ALA A 120 1.82 -2.84 13.29
N GLY A 121 0.84 -1.94 13.41
CA GLY A 121 0.60 -0.87 12.44
C GLY A 121 1.63 0.26 12.54
N VAL A 122 1.76 1.04 11.47
CA VAL A 122 2.53 2.28 11.45
C VAL A 122 1.68 3.40 12.03
N SER A 123 2.26 4.23 12.90
CA SER A 123 1.58 5.41 13.43
C SER A 123 1.65 6.57 12.45
N ILE A 124 0.63 7.44 12.46
CA ILE A 124 0.58 8.61 11.58
C ILE A 124 1.80 9.54 11.77
N SER A 125 2.31 9.68 12.99
CA SER A 125 3.51 10.50 13.26
C SER A 125 4.78 9.89 12.66
N ILE A 126 4.89 8.56 12.56
CA ILE A 126 6.00 7.92 11.84
C ILE A 126 5.90 8.22 10.35
N ALA A 127 4.69 8.19 9.78
CA ALA A 127 4.49 8.43 8.36
C ALA A 127 4.67 9.91 7.97
N LEU A 128 4.11 10.84 8.75
CA LEU A 128 4.01 12.26 8.42
C LEU A 128 4.96 13.17 9.22
N GLY A 129 5.70 12.64 10.19
CA GLY A 129 6.62 13.38 11.07
C GLY A 129 5.94 14.17 12.18
N SER A 130 4.79 14.81 11.91
CA SER A 130 3.97 15.52 12.89
C SER A 130 2.50 15.50 12.48
N THR A 131 1.60 15.59 13.46
CA THR A 131 0.16 15.77 13.25
C THR A 131 -0.32 17.20 13.53
N SER A 132 0.57 18.10 13.95
CA SER A 132 0.21 19.46 14.41
C SER A 132 -0.44 20.35 13.35
N TRP A 133 -0.28 20.00 12.07
CA TRP A 133 -0.82 20.72 10.92
C TRP A 133 -2.08 20.06 10.34
N ILE A 134 -2.49 18.90 10.88
CA ILE A 134 -3.61 18.12 10.39
C ILE A 134 -4.88 18.56 11.12
N ASP A 135 -5.98 18.70 10.38
CA ASP A 135 -7.29 18.89 10.97
C ASP A 135 -7.73 17.62 11.72
N SER A 136 -7.79 17.70 13.04
CA SER A 136 -8.17 16.59 13.91
C SER A 136 -9.61 16.10 13.70
N ALA A 137 -10.47 16.87 13.04
CA ALA A 137 -11.84 16.43 12.73
C ALA A 137 -11.87 15.26 11.73
N TYR A 138 -10.77 15.00 11.01
CA TYR A 138 -10.66 13.98 9.97
C TYR A 138 -9.62 12.89 10.27
N LEU A 139 -9.17 12.78 11.53
CA LEU A 139 -8.24 11.74 12.01
C LEU A 139 -8.94 10.61 12.78
#